data_AF-W6TFN7-F1
#
_entry.id   AF-W6TFN7-F1
#
_cell.length_a   1.000
_cell.length_b   1.000
_cell.length_c   1.000
_cell.angle_alpha   90.00
_cell.angle_beta   90.00
_cell.angle_gamma   90.00
#
_symmetry.space_group_name_H-M   'P 1'
#
loop_
_entity.id
_entity.type
_entity.pdbx_description
1 polymer ?
#
loop_
_entity_poly.entity_id
_entity_poly.type
_entity_poly.pdbx_seq_one_letter_code
_entity_poly.pdbx_strand_id
1 'polypeptide(L)'
;NCYRSKEAAKGATTDAAIGNAKQNEDAVPGDTASVISLVKGIKEIVGVVLKDNEGNAGATNTGDTEKKSIGKLFAKKDDDRAQEAEAAAANASIGSVSGADILKAIAKPKEDPKVNDAEGIVKATDAAEIAVAPSKDDKKEISEESAKKDAIIAAGIALRAMAQDGKFTAKNGEEKSAHVVNGAAASAVGKTLSTLIIAIRNTVDSGLKKINEVLATVTQGDKSSGVANTGEVTSSGQ
;
A
#
# COMPACT_ATOMS: atom_id res chain seq x y z
N ASN A 1 8.81 -17.78 4.43
CA ASN A 1 8.90 -16.49 3.71
C ASN A 1 7.95 -16.32 2.52
N CYS A 2 7.41 -17.37 1.89
CA CYS A 2 6.43 -17.21 0.78
C CYS A 2 4.98 -16.88 1.23
N TYR A 3 4.72 -16.71 2.54
CA TYR A 3 3.36 -16.48 3.06
C TYR A 3 2.92 -15.01 3.04
N ARG A 4 3.85 -14.05 3.08
CA ARG A 4 3.56 -12.62 3.28
C ARG A 4 2.97 -11.95 2.04
N SER A 5 3.59 -12.19 0.89
CA SER A 5 3.09 -11.71 -0.41
C SER A 5 1.80 -12.42 -0.83
N LYS A 6 1.62 -13.68 -0.42
CA LYS A 6 0.37 -14.42 -0.64
C LYS A 6 -0.79 -13.80 0.12
N GLU A 7 -0.56 -13.19 1.28
CA GLU A 7 -1.62 -12.50 2.02
C GLU A 7 -2.09 -11.24 1.28
N ALA A 8 -1.17 -10.38 0.84
CA ALA A 8 -1.54 -9.18 0.05
C ALA A 8 -2.28 -9.55 -1.24
N ALA A 9 -1.85 -10.63 -1.91
CA ALA A 9 -2.48 -11.10 -3.15
C ALA A 9 -3.95 -11.52 -2.98
N LYS A 10 -4.37 -11.94 -1.78
CA LYS A 10 -5.79 -12.28 -1.52
C LYS A 10 -6.72 -11.08 -1.56
N GLY A 11 -6.20 -9.87 -1.37
CA GLY A 11 -7.00 -8.64 -1.43
C GLY A 11 -6.93 -7.90 -2.77
N ALA A 12 -5.97 -8.26 -3.64
CA ALA A 12 -5.83 -7.71 -4.98
C ALA A 12 -6.57 -8.59 -6.02
N THR A 13 -7.85 -8.86 -5.79
CA THR A 13 -8.67 -9.82 -6.55
C THR A 13 -9.63 -9.17 -7.54
N THR A 14 -9.62 -7.83 -7.64
CA THR A 14 -10.45 -7.10 -8.60
C THR A 14 -10.08 -7.45 -10.05
N ASP A 15 -11.09 -7.66 -10.89
CA ASP A 15 -10.97 -7.77 -12.35
C ASP A 15 -11.21 -6.41 -13.04
N ALA A 16 -11.62 -5.39 -12.27
CA ALA A 16 -11.83 -4.05 -12.76
C ALA A 16 -10.49 -3.30 -12.96
N ALA A 17 -10.53 -2.29 -13.82
CA ALA A 17 -9.41 -1.38 -14.01
C ALA A 17 -9.13 -0.57 -12.73
N ILE A 18 -7.86 -0.22 -12.49
CA ILE A 18 -7.43 0.59 -11.35
C ILE A 18 -8.24 1.89 -11.28
N GLY A 19 -8.85 2.13 -10.12
CA GLY A 19 -9.71 3.27 -9.83
C GLY A 19 -11.17 3.12 -10.29
N ASN A 20 -11.40 2.45 -11.43
CA ASN A 20 -12.71 2.10 -11.98
C ASN A 20 -13.77 3.24 -12.01
N ALA A 21 -13.33 4.50 -12.02
CA ALA A 21 -14.23 5.64 -12.11
C ALA A 21 -14.87 5.67 -13.51
N LYS A 22 -16.19 5.83 -13.54
CA LYS A 22 -17.00 5.87 -14.76
C LYS A 22 -18.01 7.01 -14.61
N GLN A 23 -18.44 7.56 -15.74
CA GLN A 23 -19.52 8.55 -15.76
C GLN A 23 -20.78 7.97 -15.12
N ASN A 24 -21.52 8.82 -14.41
CA ASN A 24 -22.85 8.49 -13.85
C ASN A 24 -22.86 7.36 -12.80
N GLU A 25 -21.68 6.86 -12.38
CA GLU A 25 -21.57 5.87 -11.31
C GLU A 25 -21.02 6.48 -10.01
N ASP A 26 -21.53 6.03 -8.88
CA ASP A 26 -21.05 6.46 -7.55
C ASP A 26 -19.75 5.72 -7.18
N ALA A 27 -19.06 6.24 -6.16
CA ALA A 27 -17.90 5.58 -5.59
C ALA A 27 -18.36 4.34 -4.79
N VAL A 28 -17.69 3.20 -4.97
CA VAL A 28 -17.96 1.96 -4.22
C VAL A 28 -16.79 1.69 -3.27
N PRO A 29 -17.02 1.46 -1.96
CA PRO A 29 -15.94 1.16 -1.03
C PRO A 29 -15.17 -0.09 -1.47
N GLY A 30 -13.88 -0.14 -1.14
CA GLY A 30 -13.15 -1.40 -1.25
C GLY A 30 -13.75 -2.43 -0.29
N ASP A 31 -13.85 -3.68 -0.75
CA ASP A 31 -14.24 -4.79 0.11
C ASP A 31 -13.33 -4.84 1.34
N THR A 32 -13.94 -4.98 2.51
CA THR A 32 -13.23 -4.84 3.78
C THR A 32 -12.23 -5.98 3.98
N ALA A 33 -12.58 -7.21 3.61
CA ALA A 33 -11.67 -8.35 3.73
C ALA A 33 -10.46 -8.21 2.78
N SER A 34 -10.70 -7.65 1.60
CA SER A 34 -9.66 -7.34 0.61
C SER A 34 -8.70 -6.26 1.11
N VAL A 35 -9.22 -5.16 1.66
CA VAL A 35 -8.37 -4.10 2.25
C VAL A 35 -7.56 -4.64 3.44
N ILE A 36 -8.15 -5.45 4.32
CA ILE A 36 -7.44 -6.08 5.44
C ILE A 36 -6.28 -6.96 4.93
N SER A 37 -6.53 -7.78 3.91
CA SER A 37 -5.52 -8.66 3.32
C SER A 37 -4.36 -7.87 2.71
N LEU A 38 -4.67 -6.79 1.98
CA LEU A 38 -3.67 -5.87 1.43
C LEU A 38 -2.82 -5.21 2.52
N VAL A 39 -3.48 -4.61 3.53
CA VAL A 39 -2.80 -3.94 4.65
C VAL A 39 -1.87 -4.90 5.37
N LYS A 40 -2.37 -6.08 5.74
CA LYS A 40 -1.59 -7.10 6.46
C LYS A 40 -0.39 -7.59 5.64
N GLY A 41 -0.62 -7.98 4.39
CA GLY A 41 0.46 -8.49 3.55
C GLY A 41 1.53 -7.43 3.23
N ILE A 42 1.11 -6.20 2.94
CA ILE A 42 2.05 -5.09 2.68
C ILE A 42 2.83 -4.75 3.95
N LYS A 43 2.17 -4.69 5.12
CA LYS A 43 2.80 -4.46 6.43
C LYS A 43 3.89 -5.49 6.72
N GLU A 44 3.61 -6.77 6.48
CA GLU A 44 4.57 -7.86 6.68
C GLU A 44 5.79 -7.77 5.74
N ILE A 45 5.60 -7.29 4.50
CA ILE A 45 6.69 -7.07 3.55
C ILE A 45 7.50 -5.83 3.96
N VAL A 46 6.83 -4.72 4.27
CA VAL A 46 7.44 -3.45 4.69
C VAL A 46 8.33 -3.65 5.91
N GLY A 47 7.90 -4.46 6.89
CA GLY A 47 8.71 -4.79 8.06
C GLY A 47 10.00 -5.57 7.77
N VAL A 48 10.19 -6.05 6.54
CA VAL A 48 11.43 -6.70 6.07
C VAL A 48 12.25 -5.76 5.19
N VAL A 49 11.59 -5.03 4.30
CA VAL A 49 12.25 -4.36 3.18
C VAL A 49 12.56 -2.90 3.45
N LEU A 50 11.83 -2.25 4.36
CA LEU A 50 12.10 -0.87 4.77
C LEU A 50 12.74 -0.83 6.14
N LYS A 51 13.67 0.12 6.33
CA LYS A 51 14.23 0.40 7.66
C LYS A 51 13.22 1.13 8.54
N ASP A 52 13.46 1.17 9.84
CA ASP A 52 12.55 1.85 10.79
C ASP A 52 12.45 3.36 10.52
N ASN A 53 13.55 3.98 10.09
CA ASN A 53 13.65 5.41 9.76
C ASN A 53 13.40 5.73 8.28
N GLU A 54 13.00 4.75 7.46
CA GLU A 54 12.74 4.95 6.04
C GLU A 54 11.27 5.26 5.78
N GLY A 55 10.98 6.50 5.37
CA GLY A 55 9.63 7.00 5.16
C GLY A 55 8.93 7.45 6.46
N ASN A 56 7.86 8.22 6.29
CA ASN A 56 7.06 8.82 7.33
C ASN A 56 5.57 8.70 6.99
N ALA A 57 4.86 7.82 7.70
CA ALA A 57 3.42 7.63 7.53
C ALA A 57 2.58 8.90 7.75
N GLY A 58 3.12 9.91 8.44
CA GLY A 58 2.46 11.19 8.68
C GLY A 58 2.93 12.31 7.75
N ALA A 59 3.68 12.01 6.69
CA ALA A 59 4.17 13.02 5.76
C ALA A 59 3.00 13.81 5.15
N THR A 60 3.10 15.13 5.21
CA THR A 60 2.13 16.04 4.62
C THR A 60 2.80 17.35 4.21
N ASN A 61 2.51 17.80 2.99
CA ASN A 61 3.13 18.93 2.32
C ASN A 61 2.12 19.79 1.54
N THR A 62 0.91 19.28 1.23
CA THR A 62 -0.13 20.08 0.55
C THR A 62 -0.99 20.85 1.56
N GLY A 63 -1.77 21.82 1.07
CA GLY A 63 -2.67 22.62 1.90
C GLY A 63 -3.87 21.82 2.43
N ASP A 64 -4.50 22.35 3.48
CA ASP A 64 -5.65 21.70 4.14
C ASP A 64 -6.87 21.64 3.22
N THR A 65 -7.09 22.68 2.41
CA THR A 65 -8.18 22.77 1.44
C THR A 65 -8.08 21.68 0.37
N GLU A 66 -6.88 21.47 -0.17
CA GLU A 66 -6.62 20.41 -1.16
C GLU A 66 -6.86 19.03 -0.56
N LYS A 67 -6.36 18.78 0.67
CA LYS A 67 -6.55 17.48 1.33
C LYS A 67 -8.01 17.17 1.61
N LYS A 68 -8.79 18.16 2.03
CA LYS A 68 -10.23 18.03 2.24
C LYS A 68 -10.96 17.70 0.95
N SER A 69 -10.70 18.45 -0.12
CA SER A 69 -11.46 18.33 -1.38
C SER A 69 -11.28 16.97 -2.06
N ILE A 70 -10.17 16.28 -1.81
CA ILE A 70 -9.95 14.89 -2.28
C ILE A 70 -11.05 13.93 -1.80
N GLY A 71 -11.76 14.26 -0.71
CA GLY A 71 -12.93 13.51 -0.25
C GLY A 71 -14.00 13.29 -1.32
N LYS A 72 -14.10 14.16 -2.33
CA LYS A 72 -15.02 14.00 -3.47
C LYS A 72 -14.74 12.78 -4.34
N LEU A 73 -13.53 12.20 -4.32
CA LEU A 73 -13.26 10.93 -5.00
C LEU A 73 -14.07 9.77 -4.40
N PHE A 74 -14.49 9.91 -3.14
CA PHE A 74 -15.22 8.93 -2.33
C PHE A 74 -16.71 9.26 -2.19
N ALA A 75 -17.14 10.39 -2.77
CA ALA A 75 -18.49 10.91 -2.61
C ALA A 75 -19.53 10.11 -3.41
N LYS A 76 -20.78 10.39 -3.08
CA LYS A 76 -21.98 9.98 -3.80
C LYS A 76 -22.60 11.23 -4.44
N LYS A 77 -23.36 11.06 -5.53
CA LYS A 77 -24.30 12.07 -6.07
C LYS A 77 -23.68 13.27 -6.81
N ASP A 78 -24.38 13.67 -7.87
CA ASP A 78 -24.01 14.54 -9.00
C ASP A 78 -23.02 15.69 -8.74
N ASP A 79 -23.43 16.75 -8.03
CA ASP A 79 -22.61 17.98 -7.87
C ASP A 79 -21.35 17.78 -7.02
N ASP A 80 -21.31 16.70 -6.25
CA ASP A 80 -20.23 16.38 -5.30
C ASP A 80 -19.22 15.39 -5.85
N ARG A 81 -19.42 14.91 -7.08
CA ARG A 81 -18.50 13.99 -7.74
C ARG A 81 -17.19 14.69 -8.08
N ALA A 82 -16.10 13.94 -7.99
CA ALA A 82 -14.77 14.45 -8.31
C ALA A 82 -14.67 14.96 -9.75
N GLN A 83 -14.02 16.11 -9.90
CA GLN A 83 -13.68 16.74 -11.16
C GLN A 83 -12.16 16.77 -11.33
N GLU A 84 -11.69 17.45 -12.37
CA GLU A 84 -10.27 17.67 -12.61
C GLU A 84 -9.56 18.31 -11.42
N ALA A 85 -10.21 19.24 -10.71
CA ALA A 85 -9.61 19.91 -9.55
C ALA A 85 -9.31 18.94 -8.40
N GLU A 86 -10.24 18.04 -8.06
CA GLU A 86 -10.03 17.09 -6.97
C GLU A 86 -9.09 15.94 -7.36
N ALA A 87 -9.11 15.52 -8.63
CA ALA A 87 -8.09 14.61 -9.15
C ALA A 87 -6.69 15.26 -9.16
N ALA A 88 -6.59 16.56 -9.47
CA ALA A 88 -5.34 17.31 -9.39
C ALA A 88 -4.86 17.47 -7.94
N ALA A 89 -5.76 17.72 -6.99
CA ALA A 89 -5.43 17.74 -5.56
C ALA A 89 -4.91 16.36 -5.10
N ALA A 90 -5.57 15.27 -5.51
CA ALA A 90 -5.10 13.92 -5.23
C ALA A 90 -3.70 13.67 -5.80
N ASN A 91 -3.45 14.06 -7.05
CA ASN A 91 -2.13 13.98 -7.68
C ASN A 91 -1.08 14.85 -6.97
N ALA A 92 -1.44 16.02 -6.47
CA ALA A 92 -0.54 16.86 -5.68
C ALA A 92 -0.17 16.18 -4.35
N SER A 93 -1.13 15.58 -3.65
CA SER A 93 -0.87 14.77 -2.45
C SER A 93 0.05 13.60 -2.76
N ILE A 94 -0.26 12.80 -3.78
CA ILE A 94 0.56 11.65 -4.22
C ILE A 94 1.96 12.10 -4.63
N GLY A 95 2.08 13.21 -5.35
CA GLY A 95 3.34 13.77 -5.85
C GLY A 95 4.22 14.31 -4.73
N SER A 96 3.61 14.84 -3.67
CA SER A 96 4.34 15.51 -2.58
C SER A 96 4.96 14.57 -1.54
N VAL A 97 4.62 13.28 -1.55
CA VAL A 97 5.18 12.27 -0.62
C VAL A 97 6.05 11.26 -1.35
N SER A 98 6.93 10.54 -0.65
CA SER A 98 7.67 9.42 -1.22
C SER A 98 6.83 8.14 -1.23
N GLY A 99 7.19 7.16 -2.06
CA GLY A 99 6.52 5.85 -2.00
C GLY A 99 6.78 5.11 -0.67
N ALA A 100 7.89 5.40 0.03
CA ALA A 100 8.14 4.86 1.36
C ALA A 100 7.18 5.44 2.41
N ASP A 101 6.84 6.73 2.30
CA ASP A 101 5.81 7.36 3.14
C ASP A 101 4.45 6.67 2.94
N ILE A 102 4.08 6.42 1.68
CA ILE A 102 2.84 5.70 1.33
C ILE A 102 2.85 4.28 1.90
N LEU A 103 3.94 3.53 1.73
CA LEU A 103 4.07 2.17 2.26
C LEU A 103 4.00 2.13 3.79
N LYS A 104 4.63 3.09 4.48
CA LYS A 104 4.52 3.23 5.94
C LYS A 104 3.09 3.60 6.35
N ALA A 105 2.40 4.44 5.58
CA ALA A 105 1.01 4.79 5.83
C ALA A 105 0.05 3.60 5.59
N ILE A 106 0.34 2.68 4.67
CA ILE A 106 -0.39 1.41 4.51
C ILE A 106 -0.10 0.44 5.67
N ALA A 107 1.14 0.42 6.17
CA ALA A 107 1.56 -0.53 7.20
C ALA A 107 1.18 -0.12 8.64
N LYS A 108 0.76 1.13 8.85
CA LYS A 108 0.43 1.71 10.16
C LYS A 108 -0.98 1.36 10.70
N PRO A 109 -2.05 1.34 9.88
CA PRO A 109 -3.40 0.98 10.32
C PRO A 109 -3.47 -0.34 11.08
N LYS A 110 -4.53 -0.47 11.89
CA LYS A 110 -4.91 -1.77 12.45
C LYS A 110 -5.54 -2.63 11.37
N GLU A 111 -5.41 -3.94 11.50
CA GLU A 111 -6.00 -4.94 10.59
C GLU A 111 -7.51 -5.15 10.86
N ASP A 112 -8.21 -4.06 11.18
CA ASP A 112 -9.64 -3.99 11.51
C ASP A 112 -10.12 -2.54 11.26
N PRO A 113 -10.25 -2.12 9.99
CA PRO A 113 -10.65 -0.76 9.65
C PRO A 113 -12.10 -0.53 10.09
N LYS A 114 -12.35 0.59 10.79
CA LYS A 114 -13.70 0.93 11.22
C LYS A 114 -14.47 1.60 10.09
N VAL A 115 -15.53 0.94 9.65
CA VAL A 115 -16.47 1.51 8.69
C VAL A 115 -17.46 2.41 9.44
N ASN A 116 -17.55 3.68 9.03
CA ASN A 116 -18.58 4.59 9.54
C ASN A 116 -19.69 4.77 8.51
N ASP A 117 -20.79 4.03 8.66
CA ASP A 117 -21.91 4.07 7.73
C ASP A 117 -22.71 5.38 7.75
N ALA A 118 -22.58 6.22 8.78
CA ALA A 118 -23.29 7.49 8.84
C ALA A 118 -22.49 8.63 8.19
N GLU A 119 -21.18 8.65 8.45
CA GLU A 119 -20.31 9.78 8.11
C GLU A 119 -19.34 9.48 6.96
N GLY A 120 -19.20 8.21 6.56
CA GLY A 120 -18.36 7.81 5.44
C GLY A 120 -16.92 8.30 5.59
N ILE A 121 -16.42 8.94 4.52
CA ILE A 121 -15.05 9.47 4.43
C ILE A 121 -14.73 10.55 5.47
N VAL A 122 -15.73 11.27 5.97
CA VAL A 122 -15.55 12.37 6.96
C VAL A 122 -14.98 11.85 8.28
N LYS A 123 -15.26 10.58 8.63
CA LYS A 123 -14.81 9.93 9.88
C LYS A 123 -13.67 8.93 9.70
N ALA A 124 -13.16 8.76 8.49
CA ALA A 124 -12.01 7.91 8.26
C ALA A 124 -10.77 8.54 8.93
N THR A 125 -10.03 7.75 9.71
CA THR A 125 -8.88 8.24 10.49
C THR A 125 -7.53 7.77 9.96
N ASP A 126 -7.52 6.72 9.11
CA ASP A 126 -6.32 6.15 8.52
C ASP A 126 -6.55 5.66 7.07
N ALA A 127 -5.50 5.12 6.44
CA ALA A 127 -5.54 4.72 5.04
C ALA A 127 -6.49 3.55 4.77
N ALA A 128 -6.62 2.61 5.71
CA ALA A 128 -7.51 1.47 5.55
C ALA A 128 -8.96 1.92 5.66
N GLU A 129 -9.27 2.80 6.62
CA GLU A 129 -10.59 3.40 6.79
C GLU A 129 -10.99 4.29 5.61
N ILE A 130 -10.06 5.03 5.00
CA ILE A 130 -10.31 5.77 3.75
C ILE A 130 -10.71 4.80 2.62
N ALA A 131 -10.03 3.66 2.51
CA ALA A 131 -10.27 2.71 1.43
C ALA A 131 -11.66 2.05 1.51
N VAL A 132 -12.10 1.71 2.72
CA VAL A 132 -13.41 1.10 2.98
C VAL A 132 -14.53 2.12 3.22
N ALA A 133 -14.23 3.43 3.16
CA ALA A 133 -15.21 4.47 3.45
C ALA A 133 -16.41 4.40 2.48
N PRO A 134 -17.65 4.22 3.00
CA PRO A 134 -18.83 4.18 2.16
C PRO A 134 -19.14 5.57 1.62
N SER A 135 -19.63 5.64 0.39
CA SER A 135 -20.11 6.90 -0.19
C SER A 135 -21.41 7.32 0.49
N LYS A 136 -21.45 8.53 1.05
CA LYS A 136 -22.63 9.07 1.74
C LYS A 136 -22.94 10.47 1.22
N ASP A 137 -24.23 10.80 1.21
CA ASP A 137 -24.71 12.11 0.73
C ASP A 137 -24.10 13.23 1.60
N ASP A 138 -23.63 14.29 0.95
CA ASP A 138 -22.96 15.45 1.56
C ASP A 138 -21.68 15.14 2.37
N LYS A 139 -21.15 13.90 2.31
CA LYS A 139 -19.88 13.48 2.95
C LYS A 139 -18.77 13.45 1.91
N LYS A 140 -18.23 14.64 1.62
CA LYS A 140 -17.32 14.89 0.49
C LYS A 140 -15.96 15.46 0.86
N GLU A 141 -15.64 15.44 2.15
CA GLU A 141 -14.38 15.95 2.68
C GLU A 141 -13.68 14.93 3.56
N ILE A 142 -12.36 14.90 3.48
CA ILE A 142 -11.52 14.24 4.49
C ILE A 142 -11.35 15.21 5.65
N SER A 143 -12.03 14.98 6.77
CA SER A 143 -12.11 15.95 7.86
C SER A 143 -11.23 15.62 9.08
N GLU A 144 -10.97 14.33 9.35
CA GLU A 144 -10.16 13.93 10.49
C GLU A 144 -8.68 14.32 10.32
N GLU A 145 -8.10 14.99 11.32
CA GLU A 145 -6.70 15.45 11.30
C GLU A 145 -5.69 14.34 11.08
N SER A 146 -5.99 13.13 11.57
CA SER A 146 -5.15 11.96 11.37
C SER A 146 -5.16 11.48 9.91
N ALA A 147 -6.30 11.63 9.22
CA ALA A 147 -6.44 11.26 7.81
C ALA A 147 -5.96 12.34 6.84
N LYS A 148 -5.97 13.61 7.26
CA LYS A 148 -5.48 14.77 6.48
C LYS A 148 -3.95 14.83 6.38
N LYS A 149 -3.30 13.72 6.02
CA LYS A 149 -1.88 13.62 5.68
C LYS A 149 -1.74 13.08 4.27
N ASP A 150 -0.90 13.70 3.47
CA ASP A 150 -0.72 13.32 2.06
C ASP A 150 -0.35 11.84 1.88
N ALA A 151 0.49 11.30 2.78
CA ALA A 151 0.86 9.90 2.76
C ALA A 151 -0.34 8.97 3.04
N ILE A 152 -1.21 9.35 3.98
CA ILE A 152 -2.40 8.58 4.37
C ILE A 152 -3.46 8.64 3.28
N ILE A 153 -3.66 9.82 2.67
CA ILE A 153 -4.59 10.00 1.55
C ILE A 153 -4.12 9.18 0.35
N ALA A 154 -2.85 9.30 -0.04
CA ALA A 154 -2.28 8.53 -1.14
C ALA A 154 -2.35 7.02 -0.90
N ALA A 155 -2.09 6.58 0.34
CA ALA A 155 -2.24 5.19 0.76
C ALA A 155 -3.69 4.70 0.67
N GLY A 156 -4.65 5.49 1.13
CA GLY A 156 -6.07 5.15 1.06
C GLY A 156 -6.60 5.07 -0.37
N ILE A 157 -6.16 5.98 -1.24
CA ILE A 157 -6.43 5.92 -2.68
C ILE A 157 -5.84 4.64 -3.28
N ALA A 158 -4.57 4.34 -3.01
CA ALA A 158 -3.92 3.13 -3.52
C ALA A 158 -4.62 1.85 -3.05
N LEU A 159 -4.96 1.76 -1.76
CA LEU A 159 -5.66 0.61 -1.18
C LEU A 159 -7.04 0.42 -1.81
N ARG A 160 -7.84 1.48 -1.93
CA ARG A 160 -9.16 1.38 -2.58
C ARG A 160 -9.03 0.95 -4.03
N ALA A 161 -8.05 1.48 -4.75
CA ALA A 161 -7.87 1.15 -6.16
C ALA A 161 -7.38 -0.29 -6.40
N MET A 162 -6.71 -0.91 -5.42
CA MET A 162 -6.23 -2.30 -5.49
C MET A 162 -7.25 -3.30 -4.93
N ALA A 163 -8.08 -2.90 -3.97
CA ALA A 163 -9.04 -3.76 -3.31
C ALA A 163 -10.15 -4.21 -4.25
N GLN A 164 -10.72 -5.38 -3.99
CA GLN A 164 -11.95 -5.84 -4.64
C GLN A 164 -13.06 -4.79 -4.46
N ASP A 165 -13.89 -4.60 -5.50
CA ASP A 165 -15.02 -3.66 -5.58
C ASP A 165 -14.68 -2.17 -5.44
N GLY A 166 -13.44 -1.83 -5.10
CA GLY A 166 -13.02 -0.46 -4.86
C GLY A 166 -13.12 0.40 -6.12
N LYS A 167 -13.89 1.48 -5.99
CA LYS A 167 -14.18 2.38 -7.10
C LYS A 167 -14.29 3.83 -6.62
N PHE A 168 -13.81 4.75 -7.45
CA PHE A 168 -14.00 6.19 -7.27
C PHE A 168 -15.14 6.72 -8.12
N THR A 169 -15.63 7.91 -7.77
CA THR A 169 -16.62 8.64 -8.57
C THR A 169 -15.95 9.67 -9.48
N ALA A 170 -16.62 10.02 -10.57
CA ALA A 170 -16.25 11.12 -11.45
C ALA A 170 -17.52 11.82 -11.94
N LYS A 171 -17.40 13.13 -12.22
CA LYS A 171 -18.51 13.97 -12.65
C LYS A 171 -19.28 13.43 -13.86
N ASN A 172 -20.59 13.66 -13.83
CA ASN A 172 -21.52 13.24 -14.87
C ASN A 172 -21.33 14.04 -16.16
N GLY A 173 -21.48 13.36 -17.31
CA GLY A 173 -21.40 14.00 -18.62
C GLY A 173 -20.00 14.52 -18.99
N GLU A 174 -18.96 14.20 -18.22
CA GLU A 174 -17.60 14.68 -18.45
C GLU A 174 -16.59 13.53 -18.43
N GLU A 175 -16.31 12.94 -19.59
CA GLU A 175 -15.44 11.75 -19.69
C GLU A 175 -14.03 12.02 -19.17
N LYS A 176 -13.51 13.23 -19.42
CA LYS A 176 -12.20 13.68 -18.94
C LYS A 176 -12.05 13.52 -17.43
N SER A 177 -13.11 13.76 -16.65
CA SER A 177 -13.08 13.62 -15.19
C SER A 177 -12.82 12.16 -14.76
N ALA A 178 -13.39 11.18 -15.46
CA ALA A 178 -13.11 9.76 -15.18
C ALA A 178 -11.63 9.41 -15.49
N HIS A 179 -11.09 9.90 -16.60
CA HIS A 179 -9.69 9.66 -16.99
C HIS A 179 -8.70 10.23 -15.97
N VAL A 180 -8.90 11.47 -15.50
CA VAL A 180 -7.99 12.09 -14.52
C VAL A 180 -8.09 11.46 -13.14
N VAL A 181 -9.28 11.03 -12.69
CA VAL A 181 -9.46 10.30 -11.43
C VAL A 181 -8.78 8.93 -11.50
N ASN A 182 -8.99 8.18 -12.58
CA ASN A 182 -8.32 6.89 -12.79
C ASN A 182 -6.80 7.07 -12.92
N GLY A 183 -6.34 8.16 -13.54
CA GLY A 183 -4.93 8.53 -13.60
C GLY A 183 -4.31 8.80 -12.22
N ALA A 184 -5.04 9.47 -11.32
CA ALA A 184 -4.61 9.68 -9.95
C ALA A 184 -4.53 8.36 -9.17
N ALA A 185 -5.56 7.51 -9.29
CA ALA A 185 -5.55 6.18 -8.69
C ALA A 185 -4.39 5.32 -9.19
N ALA A 186 -4.15 5.29 -10.50
CA ALA A 186 -3.03 4.59 -11.12
C ALA A 186 -1.67 5.14 -10.65
N SER A 187 -1.56 6.45 -10.47
CA SER A 187 -0.34 7.07 -9.94
C SER A 187 -0.06 6.66 -8.50
N ALA A 188 -1.08 6.60 -7.64
CA ALA A 188 -0.95 6.13 -6.26
C ALA A 188 -0.51 4.66 -6.20
N VAL A 189 -1.17 3.78 -6.96
CA VAL A 189 -0.84 2.35 -7.04
C VAL A 189 0.56 2.15 -7.63
N GLY A 190 0.85 2.80 -8.75
CA GLY A 190 2.13 2.68 -9.45
C GLY A 190 3.30 3.12 -8.58
N LYS A 191 3.16 4.22 -7.83
CA LYS A 191 4.17 4.68 -6.87
C LYS A 191 4.38 3.71 -5.72
N THR A 192 3.29 3.20 -5.13
CA THR A 192 3.33 2.21 -4.05
C THR A 192 4.06 0.94 -4.48
N LEU A 193 3.65 0.34 -5.59
CA LEU A 193 4.21 -0.91 -6.09
C LEU A 193 5.65 -0.74 -6.58
N SER A 194 5.97 0.36 -7.27
CA SER A 194 7.33 0.62 -7.74
C SER A 194 8.32 0.72 -6.58
N THR A 195 7.97 1.44 -5.51
CA THR A 195 8.81 1.52 -4.33
C THR A 195 8.91 0.18 -3.61
N LEU A 196 7.81 -0.58 -3.48
CA LEU A 196 7.84 -1.90 -2.87
C LEU A 196 8.77 -2.87 -3.63
N ILE A 197 8.70 -2.86 -4.97
CA ILE A 197 9.57 -3.66 -5.84
C ILE A 197 11.03 -3.28 -5.65
N ILE A 198 11.35 -1.98 -5.62
CA ILE A 198 12.73 -1.50 -5.42
C ILE A 198 13.25 -1.92 -4.04
N ALA A 199 12.44 -1.76 -3.00
CA ALA A 199 12.81 -2.15 -1.64
C ALA A 199 13.11 -3.66 -1.56
N ILE A 200 12.24 -4.51 -2.13
CA ILE A 200 12.46 -5.95 -2.22
C ILE A 200 13.78 -6.26 -2.94
N ARG A 201 14.04 -5.63 -4.11
CA ARG A 201 15.27 -5.84 -4.87
C ARG A 201 16.50 -5.45 -4.06
N ASN A 202 16.47 -4.32 -3.36
CA ASN A 202 17.57 -3.85 -2.52
C ASN A 202 17.84 -4.81 -1.35
N THR A 203 16.79 -5.34 -0.72
CA THR A 203 16.93 -6.34 0.35
C THR A 203 17.55 -7.63 -0.18
N VAL A 204 17.10 -8.12 -1.34
CA VAL A 204 17.64 -9.33 -1.96
C VAL A 204 19.10 -9.13 -2.39
N ASP A 205 19.43 -8.03 -3.08
CA ASP A 205 20.79 -7.69 -3.50
C ASP A 205 21.75 -7.61 -2.30
N SER A 206 21.34 -6.95 -1.23
CA SER A 206 22.12 -6.87 0.01
C SER A 206 22.35 -8.24 0.64
N GLY A 207 21.34 -9.13 0.61
CA GLY A 207 21.46 -10.51 1.07
C GLY A 207 22.46 -11.32 0.22
N LEU A 208 22.35 -11.24 -1.11
CA LEU A 208 23.24 -11.94 -2.04
C LEU A 208 24.69 -11.47 -1.93
N LYS A 209 24.93 -10.17 -1.73
CA LYS A 209 26.28 -9.62 -1.49
C LYS A 209 26.93 -10.24 -0.25
N LYS A 210 26.19 -10.32 0.86
CA LYS A 210 26.69 -10.97 2.09
C LYS A 210 27.02 -12.45 1.88
N ILE A 211 26.21 -13.18 1.09
CA ILE A 211 26.50 -14.57 0.76
C ILE A 211 27.79 -14.67 -0.06
N ASN A 212 27.97 -13.81 -1.05
CA ASN A 212 29.18 -13.80 -1.87
C ASN A 212 30.44 -13.48 -1.05
N GLU A 213 30.35 -12.54 -0.10
CA GLU A 213 31.44 -12.23 0.84
C GLU A 213 31.81 -13.45 1.68
N VAL A 214 30.83 -14.19 2.21
CA VAL A 214 31.07 -15.43 2.96
C VAL A 214 31.67 -16.53 2.07
N LEU A 215 31.18 -16.69 0.83
CA LEU A 215 31.74 -17.69 -0.09
C LEU A 215 33.19 -17.39 -0.47
N ALA A 216 33.56 -16.11 -0.58
CA ALA A 216 34.91 -15.70 -0.90
C ALA A 216 35.93 -16.07 0.20
N THR A 217 35.49 -16.24 1.45
CA THR A 217 36.37 -16.66 2.55
C THR A 217 36.49 -18.17 2.71
N VAL A 218 35.65 -18.98 2.04
CA VAL A 218 35.73 -20.44 2.09
C VAL A 218 36.93 -20.93 1.29
N THR A 219 37.95 -21.46 1.98
CA THR A 219 39.13 -22.08 1.35
C THR A 219 39.01 -23.61 1.37
N GLN A 220 39.79 -24.30 0.53
CA GLN A 220 39.68 -25.75 0.30
C GLN A 220 39.98 -26.62 1.56
N GLY A 221 40.50 -26.03 2.64
CA GLY A 221 40.82 -26.70 3.91
C GLY A 221 39.62 -27.07 4.79
N ASP A 222 38.47 -26.43 4.61
CA ASP A 222 37.25 -26.70 5.43
C ASP A 222 36.48 -27.96 5.02
N LYS A 223 36.97 -28.71 4.00
CA LYS A 223 36.31 -29.92 3.46
C LYS A 223 36.69 -31.23 4.14
N SER A 224 37.63 -31.23 5.09
CA SER A 224 38.15 -32.49 5.67
C SER A 224 38.36 -32.40 7.18
N SER A 225 37.30 -32.42 7.98
CA SER A 225 37.36 -32.77 9.41
C SER A 225 36.03 -33.34 9.91
N GLY A 226 35.39 -34.19 9.09
CA GLY A 226 34.07 -34.73 9.40
C GLY A 226 33.85 -36.20 9.04
N VAL A 227 34.87 -36.99 8.72
CA VAL A 227 34.76 -38.46 8.66
C VAL A 227 36.12 -39.10 9.00
N ALA A 228 36.33 -39.42 10.27
CA ALA A 228 37.27 -40.46 10.67
C ALA A 228 36.71 -41.13 11.92
N ASN A 229 35.66 -41.93 11.72
CA ASN A 229 35.24 -42.93 12.69
C ASN A 229 35.65 -44.28 12.13
N THR A 230 36.73 -44.86 12.67
CA THR A 230 36.92 -46.30 12.87
C THR A 230 38.24 -46.49 13.59
N GLY A 231 38.15 -46.69 14.90
CA GLY A 231 39.22 -47.37 15.62
C GLY A 231 39.24 -48.84 15.24
N GLU A 232 40.41 -49.37 14.92
CA GLU A 232 40.74 -50.80 15.04
C GLU A 232 42.26 -50.94 15.19
N VAL A 233 42.76 -51.14 16.42
CA VAL A 233 43.33 -52.39 17.00
C VAL A 233 44.77 -52.73 16.57
N THR A 234 45.65 -52.95 17.55
CA THR A 234 46.58 -54.11 17.74
C THR A 234 47.47 -53.81 18.98
N SER A 235 47.23 -54.40 20.15
CA SER A 235 47.73 -55.69 20.68
C SER A 235 49.25 -55.87 20.70
N SER A 236 49.82 -56.07 21.91
CA SER A 236 50.85 -57.05 22.36
C SER A 236 51.56 -56.45 23.58
N GLY A 237 51.67 -57.04 24.78
CA GLY A 237 51.62 -58.46 25.13
C GLY A 237 53.04 -58.99 25.39
N GLN A 238 53.63 -58.64 26.54
CA GLN A 238 54.58 -59.36 27.41
C GLN A 238 55.52 -58.41 28.16
#